data_AF-A0A316V4W9-F1
#
_entry.id   AF-A0A316V4W9-F1
#
_cell.length_a   1.000
_cell.length_b   1.000
_cell.length_c   1.000
_cell.angle_alpha   90.00
_cell.angle_beta   90.00
_cell.angle_gamma   90.00
#
_symmetry.space_group_name_H-M   'P 1'
#
loop_
_entity.id
_entity.type
_entity.pdbx_description
1 polymer ?
#
loop_
_entity_poly.entity_id
_entity_poly.type
_entity_poly.pdbx_seq_one_letter_code
_entity_poly.pdbx_strand_id
1 'polypeptide(L)'
;MASPSGSVPYYPSADAQTYRDLLIFEERLKQNAARLVKRRKKYQTFLVLLCGAIGLFSYYVFVQPSKWQPLHYLNVTVLLITATMLLLFFASGMYAERITAANKFVPQANRSLRSFNMYLNTRAAPRKSIFSYFRQQESAFTLRRTPLHIPTIPPSSNPRGELIFSSKVSNQFREGYERYRAAFERRRAEKMQERRQSGWRGWWIFGGG
;
A
#
# COMPACT_ATOMS: atom_id res chain seq x y z
N MET A 1 -0.60 57.75 10.26
CA MET A 1 0.27 56.79 9.54
C MET A 1 0.07 55.42 10.17
N ALA A 2 -0.79 54.58 9.58
CA ALA A 2 -1.04 53.22 10.06
C ALA A 2 -0.25 52.23 9.19
N SER A 3 0.67 51.51 9.82
CA SER A 3 1.52 50.50 9.20
C SER A 3 0.68 49.28 8.76
N PRO A 4 0.93 48.67 7.59
CA PRO A 4 0.17 47.53 7.14
C PRO A 4 0.53 46.31 8.01
N SER A 5 -0.48 45.73 8.67
CA SER A 5 -0.37 44.47 9.38
C SER A 5 -0.07 43.35 8.37
N GLY A 6 1.22 43.05 8.19
CA GLY A 6 1.64 41.82 7.53
C GLY A 6 1.00 40.65 8.29
N SER A 7 0.09 39.94 7.63
CA SER A 7 -0.56 38.77 8.19
C SER A 7 0.52 37.76 8.58
N VAL A 8 0.76 37.61 9.89
CA VAL A 8 1.66 36.58 10.40
C VAL A 8 1.12 35.25 9.89
N PRO A 9 1.91 34.46 9.13
CA PRO A 9 1.44 33.18 8.64
C PRO A 9 0.98 32.33 9.83
N TYR A 10 -0.29 31.91 9.82
CA TYR A 10 -0.82 31.07 10.89
C TYR A 10 -0.07 29.73 10.90
N TYR A 11 0.57 29.42 12.03
CA TYR A 11 1.16 28.12 12.29
C TYR A 11 0.33 27.42 13.37
N PRO A 12 0.05 26.12 13.23
CA PRO A 12 -0.63 25.37 14.28
C PRO A 12 0.23 25.38 15.55
N SER A 13 -0.42 25.51 16.71
CA SER A 13 0.26 25.42 18.00
C SER A 13 0.88 24.03 18.18
N ALA A 14 2.09 24.00 18.73
CA ALA A 14 2.87 22.80 18.99
C ALA A 14 2.36 22.03 20.24
N ASP A 15 1.04 21.82 20.29
CA ASP A 15 0.36 21.22 21.44
C ASP A 15 0.17 19.71 21.26
N ALA A 16 0.06 19.00 22.38
CA ALA A 16 -0.15 17.55 22.38
C ALA A 16 -1.45 17.11 21.66
N GLN A 17 -2.50 17.95 21.66
CA GLN A 17 -3.74 17.67 20.93
C GLN A 17 -3.52 17.69 19.41
N THR A 18 -2.80 18.71 18.91
CA THR A 18 -2.43 18.80 17.49
C THR A 18 -1.64 17.58 17.03
N TYR A 19 -0.67 17.12 17.83
CA TYR A 19 0.11 15.91 17.53
C TYR A 19 -0.74 14.64 17.55
N ARG A 20 -1.69 14.54 18.49
CA ARG A 20 -2.64 13.42 18.54
C ARG A 20 -3.52 13.38 17.29
N ASP A 21 -4.06 14.51 16.87
CA ASP A 21 -4.92 14.59 15.69
C ASP A 21 -4.17 14.29 14.39
N LEU A 22 -2.93 14.80 14.26
CA LEU A 22 -2.04 14.45 13.15
C LEU A 22 -1.75 12.95 13.08
N LEU A 23 -1.51 12.32 14.24
CA LEU A 23 -1.26 10.89 14.31
C LEU A 23 -2.50 10.08 13.92
N ILE A 24 -3.70 10.49 14.36
CA ILE A 24 -4.97 9.86 13.96
C ILE A 24 -5.19 10.01 12.45
N PHE A 25 -4.94 11.20 11.92
CA PHE A 25 -5.03 11.49 10.50
C PHE A 25 -4.07 10.60 9.69
N GLU A 26 -2.81 10.53 10.12
CA GLU A 26 -1.78 9.68 9.51
C GLU A 26 -2.23 8.20 9.51
N GLU A 27 -2.75 7.68 10.62
CA GLU A 27 -3.20 6.28 10.70
C GLU A 27 -4.42 6.03 9.79
N ARG A 28 -5.38 6.96 9.73
CA ARG A 28 -6.53 6.86 8.80
C ARG A 28 -6.09 6.84 7.34
N LEU A 29 -5.12 7.68 6.99
CA LEU A 29 -4.56 7.76 5.65
C LEU A 29 -3.86 6.44 5.27
N LYS A 30 -3.05 5.89 6.18
CA LYS A 30 -2.40 4.58 6.02
C LYS A 30 -3.41 3.44 5.94
N GLN A 31 -4.49 3.48 6.72
CA GLN A 31 -5.55 2.47 6.67
C GLN A 31 -6.25 2.47 5.32
N ASN A 32 -6.57 3.64 4.78
CA ASN A 32 -7.18 3.75 3.45
C ASN A 32 -6.23 3.23 2.35
N ALA A 33 -4.96 3.65 2.39
CA ALA A 33 -3.92 3.14 1.49
C ALA A 33 -3.81 1.61 1.54
N ALA A 34 -3.72 1.04 2.75
CA ALA A 34 -3.61 -0.40 2.95
C ALA A 34 -4.84 -1.17 2.45
N ARG A 35 -6.05 -0.60 2.60
CA ARG A 35 -7.29 -1.21 2.07
C ARG A 35 -7.24 -1.29 0.55
N LEU A 36 -6.80 -0.24 -0.13
CA LEU A 36 -6.66 -0.22 -1.59
C LEU A 36 -5.60 -1.22 -2.08
N VAL A 37 -4.44 -1.28 -1.41
CA VAL A 37 -3.39 -2.25 -1.74
C VAL A 37 -3.85 -3.69 -1.48
N LYS A 38 -4.56 -3.96 -0.37
CA LYS A 38 -5.11 -5.29 -0.07
C LYS A 38 -6.12 -5.73 -1.14
N ARG A 39 -7.01 -4.83 -1.56
CA ARG A 39 -7.95 -5.09 -2.67
C ARG A 39 -7.17 -5.42 -3.94
N ARG A 40 -6.21 -4.60 -4.36
CA ARG A 40 -5.35 -4.87 -5.53
C ARG A 40 -4.67 -6.24 -5.45
N LYS A 41 -4.05 -6.58 -4.31
CA LYS A 41 -3.34 -7.85 -4.13
C LYS A 41 -4.27 -9.06 -4.28
N LYS A 42 -5.48 -9.00 -3.72
CA LYS A 42 -6.49 -10.07 -3.87
C LYS A 42 -6.76 -10.37 -5.34
N TYR A 43 -7.00 -9.35 -6.16
CA TYR A 43 -7.28 -9.52 -7.58
C TYR A 43 -6.06 -9.97 -8.38
N GLN A 44 -4.86 -9.49 -8.03
CA GLN A 44 -3.63 -9.93 -8.67
C GLN A 44 -3.33 -11.40 -8.37
N THR A 45 -3.52 -11.86 -7.14
CA THR A 45 -3.39 -13.28 -6.77
C THR A 45 -4.41 -14.13 -7.52
N PHE A 46 -5.65 -13.68 -7.61
CA PHE A 46 -6.69 -14.36 -8.38
C PHE A 46 -6.30 -14.50 -9.87
N LEU A 47 -5.82 -13.42 -10.50
CA LEU A 47 -5.37 -13.44 -11.89
C LEU A 47 -4.21 -14.42 -12.12
N VAL A 48 -3.19 -14.39 -11.25
CA VAL A 48 -2.03 -15.30 -11.37
C VAL A 48 -2.46 -16.76 -11.23
N LEU A 49 -3.35 -17.07 -10.29
CA LEU A 49 -3.91 -18.41 -10.15
C LEU A 49 -4.66 -18.84 -11.40
N LEU A 50 -5.44 -17.93 -11.99
CA LEU A 50 -6.25 -18.22 -13.16
C LEU A 50 -5.39 -18.46 -14.41
N CYS A 51 -4.37 -17.63 -14.64
CA CYS A 51 -3.39 -17.85 -15.70
C CYS A 51 -2.60 -19.15 -15.51
N GLY A 52 -2.18 -19.46 -14.27
CA GLY A 52 -1.49 -20.71 -13.94
C GLY A 52 -2.35 -21.95 -14.17
N ALA A 53 -3.65 -21.89 -13.79
CA ALA A 53 -4.60 -22.96 -14.04
C ALA A 53 -4.80 -23.20 -15.54
N ILE A 54 -4.94 -22.14 -16.34
CA ILE A 54 -5.03 -22.27 -17.80
C ILE A 54 -3.79 -22.98 -18.36
N GLY A 55 -2.58 -22.53 -17.99
CA GLY A 55 -1.35 -23.19 -18.44
C GLY A 55 -1.27 -24.67 -18.04
N LEU A 56 -1.65 -24.98 -16.80
CA LEU A 56 -1.66 -26.35 -16.28
C LEU A 56 -2.67 -27.25 -17.01
N PHE A 57 -3.92 -26.81 -17.16
CA PHE A 57 -4.94 -27.62 -17.84
C PHE A 57 -4.68 -27.71 -19.34
N SER A 58 -4.18 -26.65 -19.99
CA SER A 58 -3.70 -26.72 -21.37
C SER A 58 -2.61 -27.78 -21.54
N TYR A 59 -1.68 -27.91 -20.60
CA TYR A 59 -0.67 -28.97 -20.63
C TYR A 59 -1.29 -30.37 -20.58
N TYR A 60 -2.24 -30.61 -19.67
CA TYR A 60 -2.94 -31.91 -19.55
C TYR A 60 -3.91 -32.20 -20.71
N VAL A 61 -4.36 -31.18 -21.43
CA VAL A 61 -5.22 -31.35 -22.61
C VAL A 61 -4.39 -31.63 -23.86
N PHE A 62 -3.29 -30.89 -24.08
CA PHE A 62 -2.54 -30.93 -25.35
C PHE A 62 -1.27 -31.78 -25.32
N VAL A 63 -0.52 -31.81 -24.22
CA VAL A 63 0.80 -32.48 -24.17
C VAL A 63 0.69 -33.88 -23.59
N GLN A 64 -0.05 -34.03 -22.49
CA GLN A 64 -0.26 -35.31 -21.82
C GLN A 64 -1.76 -35.61 -21.66
N PRO A 65 -2.47 -35.89 -22.76
CA PRO A 65 -3.86 -36.31 -22.69
C PRO A 65 -3.97 -37.62 -21.89
N SER A 66 -4.83 -37.61 -20.87
CA SER A 66 -5.09 -38.81 -20.07
C SER A 66 -5.71 -39.90 -20.95
N LYS A 67 -5.25 -41.14 -20.78
CA LYS A 67 -5.85 -42.33 -21.43
C LYS A 67 -7.32 -42.51 -21.00
N TRP A 68 -7.65 -42.08 -19.79
CA TRP A 68 -9.02 -42.09 -19.27
C TRP A 68 -9.81 -40.95 -19.91
N GLN A 69 -10.63 -41.29 -20.91
CA GLN A 69 -11.46 -40.35 -21.66
C GLN A 69 -12.30 -39.40 -20.77
N PRO A 70 -12.95 -39.85 -19.67
CA PRO A 70 -13.69 -38.94 -18.80
C PRO A 70 -12.82 -37.85 -18.16
N LEU A 71 -11.58 -38.18 -17.79
CA LEU A 71 -10.64 -37.23 -17.19
C LEU A 71 -10.17 -36.21 -18.23
N HIS A 72 -9.98 -36.63 -19.48
CA HIS A 72 -9.66 -35.72 -20.57
C HIS A 72 -10.79 -34.72 -20.82
N TYR A 73 -12.05 -35.19 -20.92
CA TYR A 73 -13.20 -34.29 -21.06
C TYR A 73 -13.35 -33.34 -19.87
N LEU A 74 -13.13 -33.80 -18.64
CA LEU A 74 -13.14 -32.95 -17.46
C LEU A 74 -12.09 -31.84 -17.56
N ASN A 75 -10.86 -32.17 -17.94
CA ASN A 75 -9.78 -31.18 -18.11
C ASN A 75 -10.14 -30.14 -19.19
N VAL A 76 -10.76 -30.57 -20.30
CA VAL A 76 -11.26 -29.67 -21.35
C VAL A 76 -12.37 -28.76 -20.82
N THR A 77 -13.35 -29.30 -20.08
CA THR A 77 -14.43 -28.50 -19.49
C THR A 77 -13.90 -27.48 -18.49
N VAL A 78 -12.99 -27.88 -17.60
CA VAL A 78 -12.37 -26.96 -16.62
C VAL A 78 -11.52 -25.90 -17.33
N LEU A 79 -10.80 -26.25 -18.39
CA LEU A 79 -10.05 -25.30 -19.21
C LEU A 79 -10.99 -24.24 -19.82
N LEU A 80 -12.11 -24.67 -20.41
CA LEU A 80 -13.09 -23.75 -21.00
C LEU A 80 -13.75 -22.84 -19.95
N ILE A 81 -14.16 -23.39 -18.80
CA ILE A 81 -14.72 -22.58 -17.69
C ILE A 81 -13.69 -21.58 -17.17
N THR A 82 -12.43 -21.97 -17.05
CA THR A 82 -11.37 -21.08 -16.57
C THR A 82 -11.07 -19.98 -17.60
N ALA A 83 -11.05 -20.32 -18.89
CA ALA A 83 -10.87 -19.34 -19.96
C ALA A 83 -12.02 -18.33 -20.04
N THR A 84 -13.28 -18.77 -19.92
CA THR A 84 -14.43 -17.86 -19.88
C THR A 84 -14.43 -16.99 -18.62
N MET A 85 -14.00 -17.52 -17.47
CA MET A 85 -13.81 -16.73 -16.25
C MET A 85 -12.74 -15.64 -16.41
N LEU A 86 -11.65 -15.90 -17.15
CA LEU A 86 -10.65 -14.88 -17.48
C LEU A 86 -11.27 -13.76 -18.32
N LEU A 87 -12.04 -14.13 -19.35
CA LEU A 87 -12.71 -13.17 -20.22
C LEU A 87 -13.71 -12.30 -19.44
N LEU A 88 -14.56 -12.92 -18.62
CA LEU A 88 -15.51 -12.21 -17.76
C LEU A 88 -14.79 -11.26 -16.78
N PHE A 89 -13.65 -11.67 -16.24
CA PHE A 89 -12.86 -10.85 -15.34
C PHE A 89 -12.33 -9.56 -16.00
N PHE A 90 -11.87 -9.64 -17.25
CA PHE A 90 -11.46 -8.48 -18.02
C PHE A 90 -12.64 -7.66 -18.55
N ALA A 91 -13.69 -8.31 -19.05
CA ALA A 91 -14.91 -7.67 -19.53
C ALA A 91 -15.62 -6.88 -18.41
N SER A 92 -15.58 -7.38 -17.19
CA SER A 92 -16.12 -6.70 -16.01
C SER A 92 -15.34 -5.43 -15.63
N GLY A 93 -14.14 -5.19 -16.18
CA GLY A 93 -13.33 -3.98 -15.93
C GLY A 93 -12.78 -3.84 -14.50
N MET A 94 -13.17 -4.74 -13.58
CA MET A 94 -12.81 -4.66 -12.16
C MET A 94 -11.30 -4.70 -11.91
N TYR A 95 -10.51 -5.35 -12.76
CA TYR A 95 -9.05 -5.38 -12.61
C TYR A 95 -8.42 -4.01 -12.83
N ALA A 96 -8.76 -3.36 -13.94
CA ALA A 96 -8.19 -2.07 -14.35
C ALA A 96 -8.59 -0.96 -13.37
N GLU A 97 -9.86 -0.91 -12.96
CA GLU A 97 -10.34 0.08 -12.00
C GLU A 97 -9.62 0.00 -10.65
N ARG A 98 -9.42 -1.22 -10.11
CA ARG A 98 -8.86 -1.41 -8.77
C ARG A 98 -7.36 -1.18 -8.73
N ILE A 99 -6.64 -1.51 -9.81
CA ILE A 99 -5.21 -1.18 -9.94
C ILE A 99 -5.04 0.33 -10.09
N THR A 100 -5.86 0.96 -10.93
CA THR A 100 -5.81 2.40 -11.17
C THR A 100 -6.15 3.18 -9.90
N ALA A 101 -7.17 2.76 -9.14
CA ALA A 101 -7.53 3.38 -7.87
C ALA A 101 -6.39 3.33 -6.85
N ALA A 102 -5.68 2.19 -6.75
CA ALA A 102 -4.54 2.06 -5.85
C ALA A 102 -3.36 2.95 -6.28
N ASN A 103 -3.09 3.07 -7.59
CA ASN A 103 -1.99 3.89 -8.11
C ASN A 103 -2.31 5.40 -8.03
N LYS A 104 -3.57 5.80 -8.20
CA LYS A 104 -4.01 7.20 -8.12
C LYS A 104 -4.09 7.73 -6.68
N PHE A 105 -4.23 6.85 -5.68
CA PHE A 105 -4.40 7.24 -4.28
C PHE A 105 -3.30 8.16 -3.76
N VAL A 106 -2.02 7.81 -3.96
CA VAL A 106 -0.90 8.58 -3.40
C VAL A 106 -0.77 9.95 -4.06
N PRO A 107 -0.75 10.08 -5.41
CA PRO A 107 -0.78 11.40 -6.05
C PRO A 107 -2.00 12.24 -5.67
N GLN A 108 -3.19 11.62 -5.57
CA GLN A 108 -4.42 12.32 -5.19
C GLN A 108 -4.38 12.82 -3.74
N ALA A 109 -3.90 12.00 -2.80
CA ALA A 109 -3.70 12.40 -1.41
C ALA A 109 -2.62 13.48 -1.29
N ASN A 110 -1.51 13.37 -2.02
CA ASN A 110 -0.46 14.40 -1.99
C ASN A 110 -0.93 15.74 -2.57
N ARG A 111 -1.91 15.74 -3.49
CA ARG A 111 -2.52 16.98 -3.97
C ARG A 111 -3.26 17.72 -2.85
N SER A 112 -3.99 17.01 -1.98
CA SER A 112 -4.67 17.62 -0.84
C SER A 112 -3.73 17.89 0.34
N LEU A 113 -2.68 17.08 0.55
CA LEU A 113 -1.70 17.30 1.62
C LEU A 113 -0.78 18.50 1.37
N ARG A 114 -0.60 18.88 0.10
CA ARG A 114 0.30 19.98 -0.29
C ARG A 114 -0.14 21.34 0.26
N SER A 115 -1.45 21.60 0.38
CA SER A 115 -1.95 22.84 1.00
C SER A 115 -1.58 22.93 2.48
N PHE A 116 -1.40 21.78 3.13
CA PHE A 116 -0.97 21.68 4.53
C PHE A 116 0.55 21.52 4.67
N ASN A 117 1.32 21.70 3.60
CA ASN A 117 2.77 21.50 3.61
C ASN A 117 3.18 20.10 4.10
N MET A 118 2.36 19.09 3.80
CA MET A 118 2.60 17.68 4.16
C MET A 118 2.65 16.80 2.92
N TYR A 119 3.28 15.63 3.04
CA TYR A 119 3.39 14.63 1.98
C TYR A 119 3.31 13.22 2.56
N LEU A 120 2.54 12.36 1.91
CA LEU A 120 2.53 10.93 2.19
C LEU A 120 3.63 10.25 1.36
N ASN A 121 4.62 9.71 2.06
CA ASN A 121 5.65 8.87 1.47
C ASN A 121 5.31 7.39 1.68
N THR A 122 4.98 6.67 0.61
CA THR A 122 4.76 5.22 0.63
C THR A 122 5.88 4.44 -0.06
N ARG A 123 6.98 5.10 -0.44
CA ARG A 123 8.08 4.46 -1.14
C ARG A 123 8.83 3.56 -0.18
N ALA A 124 8.58 2.25 -0.26
CA ALA A 124 9.44 1.28 0.40
C ALA A 124 10.84 1.34 -0.22
N ALA A 125 11.89 1.15 0.59
CA ALA A 125 13.24 0.94 0.08
C ALA A 125 13.20 -0.15 -1.01
N PRO A 126 13.93 0.02 -2.13
CA PRO A 126 13.96 -0.96 -3.20
C PRO A 126 14.43 -2.29 -2.62
N ARG A 127 13.48 -3.21 -2.44
CA ARG A 127 13.74 -4.54 -1.92
C ARG A 127 14.54 -5.23 -3.01
N LYS A 128 15.83 -5.50 -2.77
CA LYS A 128 16.70 -6.27 -3.67
C LYS A 128 16.04 -7.62 -3.94
N SER A 129 15.26 -7.69 -5.00
CA SER A 129 14.51 -8.87 -5.43
C SER A 129 14.89 -9.12 -6.86
N ILE A 130 15.30 -10.35 -7.17
CA ILE A 130 15.68 -10.81 -8.51
C ILE A 130 14.56 -10.53 -9.54
N PHE A 131 13.30 -10.45 -9.09
CA PHE A 131 12.15 -10.07 -9.89
C PHE A 131 12.02 -8.58 -10.25
N SER A 132 12.87 -7.70 -9.71
CA SER A 132 12.84 -6.26 -10.04
C SER A 132 13.34 -5.96 -11.46
N TYR A 133 14.21 -6.80 -12.01
CA TYR A 133 14.69 -6.69 -13.40
C TYR A 133 13.56 -6.91 -14.42
N PHE A 134 12.64 -7.84 -14.16
CA PHE A 134 11.52 -8.13 -15.08
C PHE A 134 10.39 -7.08 -15.04
N ARG A 135 10.31 -6.26 -13.99
CA ARG A 135 9.27 -5.22 -13.87
C ARG A 135 9.63 -3.92 -14.60
N GLN A 136 10.88 -3.78 -15.06
CA GLN A 136 11.40 -2.51 -15.59
C GLN A 136 10.99 -2.23 -17.04
N GLN A 137 10.29 -3.14 -17.73
CA GLN A 137 10.10 -3.04 -19.19
C GLN A 137 8.80 -2.37 -19.67
N GLU A 138 7.79 -2.14 -18.82
CA GLU A 138 6.52 -1.52 -19.26
C GLU A 138 6.36 -0.02 -18.95
N SER A 139 7.35 0.63 -18.33
CA SER A 139 7.26 2.06 -17.98
C SER A 139 8.02 2.98 -18.94
N ALA A 140 8.24 2.57 -20.19
CA ALA A 140 8.99 3.37 -21.17
C ALA A 140 8.19 4.52 -21.80
N PHE A 141 6.87 4.63 -21.59
CA PHE A 141 6.05 5.63 -22.28
C PHE A 141 5.50 6.79 -21.43
N THR A 142 5.96 6.95 -20.18
CA THR A 142 5.64 8.16 -19.40
C THR A 142 6.87 8.70 -18.68
N LEU A 143 7.53 9.70 -19.28
CA LEU A 143 7.91 10.98 -18.65
C LEU A 143 9.11 11.63 -19.38
N ARG A 144 8.82 12.36 -20.46
CA ARG A 144 9.55 13.60 -20.75
C ARG A 144 8.86 14.74 -20.01
N ARG A 145 9.15 14.91 -18.71
CA ARG A 145 8.86 16.15 -17.98
C ARG A 145 9.85 16.30 -16.81
N THR A 146 10.88 17.07 -17.11
CA THR A 146 11.79 17.89 -16.27
C THR A 146 12.08 17.48 -14.81
N PRO A 147 13.38 17.45 -14.42
CA PRO A 147 13.80 17.25 -13.05
C PRO A 147 13.67 18.58 -12.28
N LEU A 148 12.58 18.76 -11.53
CA LEU A 148 12.61 19.74 -10.45
C LEU A 148 13.24 19.07 -9.23
N HIS A 149 14.30 19.70 -8.74
CA HIS A 149 15.10 19.37 -7.57
C HIS A 149 14.20 19.20 -6.33
N ILE A 150 13.67 18.00 -6.16
CA ILE A 150 13.09 17.53 -4.91
C ILE A 150 14.30 16.96 -4.14
N PRO A 151 14.68 17.49 -2.96
CA PRO A 151 15.70 16.85 -2.14
C PRO A 151 15.31 15.39 -2.01
N THR A 152 16.23 14.47 -2.29
CA THR A 152 15.98 13.03 -2.36
C THR A 152 15.24 12.58 -1.11
N ILE A 153 13.92 12.43 -1.22
CA ILE A 153 13.08 12.00 -0.09
C ILE A 153 13.60 10.62 0.28
N PRO A 154 14.05 10.42 1.54
CA PRO A 154 14.59 9.14 1.96
C PRO A 154 13.52 8.05 1.77
N PRO A 155 13.93 6.78 1.53
CA PRO A 155 12.98 5.68 1.52
C PRO A 155 12.21 5.66 2.85
N SER A 156 10.91 5.35 2.77
CA SER A 156 10.08 5.36 3.97
C SER A 156 10.59 4.33 4.99
N SER A 157 10.76 4.78 6.23
CA SER A 157 11.15 3.90 7.35
C SER A 157 10.06 2.84 7.63
N ASN A 158 8.80 3.19 7.36
CA ASN A 158 7.65 2.33 7.58
C ASN A 158 7.14 1.72 6.25
N PRO A 159 7.01 0.39 6.12
CA PRO A 159 6.50 -0.24 4.90
C PRO A 159 5.04 0.15 4.55
N ARG A 160 4.28 0.72 5.49
CA ARG A 160 2.92 1.24 5.27
C ARG A 160 2.90 2.70 4.79
N GLY A 161 4.06 3.32 4.72
CA GLY A 161 4.26 4.74 4.46
C GLY A 161 4.26 5.59 5.72
N GLU A 162 4.62 6.85 5.56
CA GLU A 162 4.73 7.86 6.61
C GLU A 162 4.36 9.26 6.11
N LEU A 163 3.84 10.07 7.02
CA LEU A 163 3.58 11.49 6.77
C LEU A 163 4.88 12.28 6.99
N ILE A 164 5.24 13.11 6.02
CA ILE A 164 6.45 13.95 6.01
C ILE A 164 6.02 15.42 5.89
N PHE A 165 6.65 16.29 6.66
CA PHE A 165 6.44 17.73 6.57
C PHE A 165 7.42 18.38 5.60
N SER A 166 6.95 19.41 4.91
CA SER A 166 7.79 20.32 4.14
C SER A 166 8.68 21.15 5.05
N SER A 167 9.78 21.66 4.50
CA SER A 167 10.67 22.62 5.18
C SER A 167 9.97 23.91 5.62
N LYS A 168 8.80 24.22 5.05
CA LYS A 168 7.97 25.37 5.41
C LYS A 168 7.33 25.28 6.80
N VAL A 169 7.24 24.09 7.38
CA VAL A 169 6.78 23.90 8.76
C VAL A 169 7.95 24.18 9.70
N SER A 170 7.73 24.80 10.87
CA SER A 170 8.82 25.11 11.80
C SER A 170 9.56 23.82 12.23
N ASN A 171 10.88 23.92 12.40
CA ASN A 171 11.70 22.77 12.84
C ASN A 171 11.22 22.25 14.22
N GLN A 172 10.89 23.17 15.14
CA GLN A 172 10.37 22.82 16.47
C GLN A 172 9.10 21.97 16.39
N PHE A 173 8.17 22.32 15.50
CA PHE A 173 6.93 21.55 15.33
C PHE A 173 7.21 20.16 14.75
N ARG A 174 8.07 20.07 13.73
CA ARG A 174 8.48 18.81 13.09
C ARG A 174 9.12 17.87 14.10
N GLU A 175 10.11 18.34 14.85
CA GLU A 175 10.78 17.57 15.89
C GLU A 175 9.82 17.16 17.02
N GLY A 176 8.94 18.05 17.45
CA GLY A 176 7.95 17.76 18.49
C GLY A 176 6.99 16.64 18.06
N TYR A 177 6.51 16.67 16.82
CA TYR A 177 5.68 15.60 16.26
C TYR A 177 6.46 14.29 16.11
N GLU A 178 7.69 14.33 15.60
CA GLU A 178 8.54 13.13 15.46
C GLU A 178 8.79 12.45 16.81
N ARG A 179 9.08 13.23 17.86
CA ARG A 179 9.22 12.71 19.24
C ARG A 179 7.92 12.10 19.74
N TYR A 180 6.78 12.77 19.55
CA TYR A 180 5.47 12.27 19.95
C TYR A 180 5.14 10.94 19.24
N ARG A 181 5.37 10.87 17.93
CA ARG A 181 5.17 9.67 17.12
C ARG A 181 6.09 8.53 17.54
N ALA A 182 7.38 8.80 17.78
CA ALA A 182 8.32 7.79 18.25
C ALA A 182 7.90 7.22 19.61
N ALA A 183 7.46 8.06 20.55
CA ALA A 183 6.94 7.61 21.84
C ALA A 183 5.67 6.74 21.69
N PHE A 184 4.77 7.12 20.78
CA PHE A 184 3.58 6.33 20.48
C PHE A 184 3.92 4.97 19.84
N GLU A 185 4.84 4.95 18.87
CA GLU A 185 5.27 3.72 18.21
C GLU A 185 5.97 2.76 19.19
N ARG A 186 6.77 3.29 20.13
CA ARG A 186 7.36 2.50 21.24
C ARG A 186 6.29 1.84 22.11
N ARG A 187 5.32 2.60 22.62
CA ARG A 187 4.22 2.07 23.43
C ARG A 187 3.39 1.01 22.69
N ARG A 188 3.17 1.21 21.39
CA ARG A 188 2.45 0.24 20.55
C ARG A 188 3.27 -1.05 20.35
N ALA A 189 4.58 -0.94 20.19
CA ALA A 189 5.49 -2.08 20.05
C ALA A 189 5.58 -2.90 21.34
N GLU A 190 5.72 -2.25 22.49
CA GLU A 190 5.72 -2.87 23.83
C GLU A 190 4.43 -3.67 24.05
N LYS A 191 3.27 -3.05 23.86
CA LYS A 191 1.97 -3.73 24.00
C LYS A 191 1.80 -4.91 23.04
N MET A 192 2.38 -4.85 21.84
CA MET A 192 2.40 -5.98 20.91
C MET A 192 3.33 -7.10 21.37
N GLN A 193 4.48 -6.77 21.98
CA GLN A 193 5.39 -7.76 22.55
C GLN A 193 4.76 -8.45 23.76
N GLU A 194 4.11 -7.70 24.65
CA GLU A 194 3.33 -8.23 25.77
C GLU A 194 2.25 -9.21 25.28
N ARG A 195 1.47 -8.82 24.27
CA ARG A 195 0.45 -9.70 23.66
C ARG A 195 1.04 -10.96 23.03
N ARG A 196 2.24 -10.88 22.45
CA ARG A 196 2.93 -12.05 21.89
C ARG A 196 3.44 -12.99 22.98
N GLN A 197 3.92 -12.45 24.10
CA GLN A 197 4.38 -13.23 25.25
C GLN A 197 3.21 -13.90 25.98
N SER A 198 2.08 -13.19 26.11
CA SER A 198 0.86 -13.69 26.77
C SER A 198 -0.03 -14.58 25.88
N GLY A 199 0.09 -14.49 24.56
CA GLY A 199 -0.87 -15.08 23.61
C GLY A 199 -0.90 -16.61 23.53
N TRP A 200 0.18 -17.31 23.91
CA TRP A 200 0.21 -18.78 23.84
C TRP A 200 0.16 -19.45 25.22
N ARG A 201 0.77 -18.84 26.24
CA ARG A 201 0.70 -19.32 27.64
C ARG A 201 -0.62 -18.95 28.33
N GLY A 202 -1.21 -17.79 28.04
CA GLY A 202 -2.47 -17.35 28.65
C GLY A 202 -3.69 -18.16 28.18
N TRP A 203 -3.71 -18.63 26.93
CA TRP A 203 -4.77 -19.49 26.40
C TRP A 203 -4.79 -20.87 27.08
N TRP A 204 -3.61 -21.45 27.37
CA TRP A 204 -3.51 -22.74 28.07
C TRP A 204 -3.86 -22.66 29.56
N ILE A 205 -3.59 -21.54 30.24
CA ILE A 205 -3.81 -21.41 31.69
C ILE A 205 -5.27 -21.02 32.01
N PHE A 206 -5.97 -20.30 31.13
CA PHE A 206 -7.33 -19.79 31.39
C PHE A 206 -8.40 -20.25 30.39
N GLY A 207 -8.03 -20.96 29.31
CA GLY A 207 -8.95 -21.38 28.24
C GLY A 207 -9.40 -22.83 28.28
N GLY A 208 -8.99 -23.60 29.29
CA GLY A 208 -9.42 -24.98 29.53
C GLY A 208 -10.25 -25.07 30.81
N GLY A 209 -11.51 -24.65 30.73
CA GLY A 209 -12.54 -24.81 31.76
C GLY A 209 -13.89 -24.99 31.08
#